data_AF-A0A0A0BKN2-F1
#
_entry.id   AF-A0A0A0BKN2-F1
#
_cell.length_a   1.000
_cell.length_b   1.000
_cell.length_c   1.000
_cell.angle_alpha   90.00
_cell.angle_beta   90.00
_cell.angle_gamma   90.00
#
_symmetry.space_group_name_H-M   'P 1'
#
loop_
_entity.id
_entity.type
_entity.pdbx_description
1 polymer ?
#
loop_
_entity_poly.entity_id
_entity_poly.type
_entity_poly.pdbx_seq_one_letter_code
_entity_poly.pdbx_strand_id
1 'polypeptide(L)'
;MALFKRKPEPVVSARSPSAVAGRAAVGFTGIAASSLERGDFTPYEFQTDTGTWVRLHDMQFVGFDYRVQTPTLTLRFVYNDPEWTPPGARATPVAVLKFRDALVHAWEDDDDLLGTPIDVREQVGDLEYRSSTNEFLLETVSTRLHFTASSLAVHLEPSFPQ
;
A
#
# COMPACT_ATOMS: atom_id res chain seq x y z
N MET A 1 68.65 36.69 12.00
CA MET A 1 68.34 35.53 12.86
C MET A 1 66.85 35.23 12.79
N ALA A 2 66.53 33.93 12.74
CA ALA A 2 65.21 33.28 12.87
C ALA A 2 64.15 33.47 11.75
N LEU A 3 64.09 32.45 10.89
CA LEU A 3 62.95 32.04 10.07
C LEU A 3 61.73 31.68 10.94
N PHE A 4 60.52 32.01 10.47
CA PHE A 4 59.36 31.12 10.65
C PHE A 4 58.52 31.09 9.38
N LYS A 5 58.74 30.04 8.57
CA LYS A 5 57.84 29.62 7.49
C LYS A 5 56.59 29.01 8.15
N ARG A 6 55.42 29.63 7.97
CA ARG A 6 54.14 28.98 8.30
C ARG A 6 53.82 27.92 7.24
N LYS A 7 53.59 26.68 7.69
CA LYS A 7 53.04 25.58 6.88
C LYS A 7 51.63 25.98 6.40
N PRO A 8 51.24 25.70 5.15
CA PRO A 8 49.83 25.67 4.78
C PRO A 8 49.19 24.40 5.35
N GLU A 9 48.12 24.56 6.11
CA GLU A 9 47.22 23.47 6.51
C GLU A 9 46.51 22.91 5.27
N PRO A 10 46.25 21.59 5.20
CA PRO A 10 45.46 21.04 4.12
C PRO A 10 44.02 21.54 4.27
N VAL A 11 43.49 22.19 3.23
CA VAL A 11 42.06 22.42 3.07
C VAL A 11 41.41 21.05 2.96
N VAL A 12 40.89 20.55 4.07
CA VAL A 12 40.00 19.39 4.07
C VAL A 12 38.74 19.84 3.34
N SER A 13 38.66 19.42 2.08
CA SER A 13 37.46 19.53 1.26
C SER A 13 36.36 18.73 1.95
N ALA A 14 35.58 19.40 2.79
CA ALA A 14 34.36 18.86 3.34
C ALA A 14 33.36 18.74 2.18
N ARG A 15 33.45 17.64 1.43
CA ARG A 15 32.30 17.10 0.72
C ARG A 15 31.23 16.90 1.78
N SER A 16 30.29 17.83 1.83
CA SER A 16 29.01 17.60 2.51
C SER A 16 28.42 16.35 1.87
N PRO A 17 28.22 15.24 2.60
CA PRO A 17 27.32 14.24 2.10
C PRO A 17 25.94 14.90 2.13
N SER A 18 25.43 15.20 0.94
CA SER A 18 24.01 15.48 0.75
C SER A 18 23.28 14.20 1.13
N ALA A 19 22.97 14.07 2.42
CA ALA A 19 22.08 13.06 2.93
C ALA A 19 20.68 13.46 2.46
N VAL A 20 20.32 13.01 1.26
CA VAL A 20 18.92 12.70 0.99
C VAL A 20 18.57 11.67 2.06
N ALA A 21 17.92 12.11 3.13
CA ALA A 21 17.41 11.21 4.15
C ALA A 21 16.44 10.27 3.42
N GLY A 22 16.92 9.06 3.09
CA GLY A 22 16.10 8.06 2.43
C GLY A 22 14.89 7.79 3.31
N ARG A 23 13.69 7.92 2.73
CA ARG A 23 12.45 7.56 3.41
C ARG A 23 12.56 6.10 3.83
N ALA A 24 12.26 5.77 5.08
CA ALA A 24 12.28 4.39 5.54
C ALA A 24 11.28 3.56 4.73
N ALA A 25 11.64 2.33 4.38
CA ALA A 25 10.75 1.42 3.64
C ALA A 25 9.45 1.16 4.40
N VAL A 26 8.37 0.88 3.68
CA VAL A 26 7.08 0.51 4.28
C VAL A 26 7.23 -0.77 5.10
N GLY A 27 6.70 -0.76 6.32
CA GLY A 27 6.56 -1.97 7.14
C GLY A 27 5.31 -2.77 6.75
N PHE A 28 5.45 -4.08 6.55
CA PHE A 28 4.34 -4.98 6.22
C PHE A 28 4.05 -5.93 7.39
N THR A 29 2.78 -6.15 7.71
CA THR A 29 2.32 -7.09 8.75
C THR A 29 1.09 -7.85 8.26
N GLY A 30 0.96 -9.13 8.60
CA GLY A 30 -0.12 -10.00 8.12
C GLY A 30 0.09 -10.53 6.70
N ILE A 31 1.26 -10.26 6.10
CA ILE A 31 1.68 -10.75 4.78
C ILE A 31 2.82 -11.75 4.99
N ALA A 32 2.78 -12.88 4.29
CA ALA A 32 3.85 -13.88 4.34
C ALA A 32 5.17 -13.31 3.82
N ALA A 33 6.28 -13.63 4.49
CA ALA A 33 7.61 -13.22 4.08
C ALA A 33 7.94 -13.66 2.64
N SER A 34 7.48 -14.84 2.23
CA SER A 34 7.63 -15.37 0.87
C SER A 34 6.98 -14.48 -0.19
N SER A 35 5.92 -13.74 0.13
CA SER A 35 5.31 -12.77 -0.79
C SER A 35 6.17 -11.52 -0.92
N LEU A 36 6.78 -11.06 0.18
CA LEU A 36 7.62 -9.85 0.22
C LEU A 36 8.99 -10.04 -0.43
N GLU A 37 9.53 -11.25 -0.39
CA GLU A 37 10.83 -11.59 -1.02
C GLU A 37 10.74 -11.70 -2.55
N ARG A 38 9.53 -11.73 -3.10
CA ARG A 38 9.33 -11.63 -4.55
C ARG A 38 9.76 -10.23 -5.00
N GLY A 39 10.70 -10.15 -5.93
CA GLY A 39 11.21 -8.87 -6.46
C GLY A 39 10.15 -8.00 -7.14
N ASP A 40 8.95 -8.53 -7.36
CA ASP A 40 7.78 -7.90 -7.95
C ASP A 40 6.60 -7.80 -6.96
N PHE A 41 6.84 -7.81 -5.63
CA PHE A 41 5.76 -7.74 -4.65
C PHE A 41 4.81 -6.55 -4.91
N THR A 42 3.53 -6.86 -5.04
CA THR A 42 2.44 -5.88 -5.04
C THR A 42 1.41 -6.27 -3.98
N PRO A 43 0.79 -5.29 -3.30
CA PRO A 43 -0.34 -5.55 -2.40
C PRO A 43 -1.64 -5.92 -3.16
N TYR A 44 -1.56 -6.17 -4.48
CA TYR A 44 -2.65 -6.62 -5.34
C TYR A 44 -2.85 -8.16 -5.30
N GLU A 45 -1.76 -8.92 -5.16
CA GLU A 45 -1.82 -10.37 -4.96
C GLU A 45 -0.70 -10.85 -4.02
N PHE A 46 -1.09 -11.45 -2.90
CA PHE A 46 -0.15 -11.93 -1.90
C PHE A 46 -0.76 -13.05 -1.05
N GLN A 47 0.11 -13.74 -0.31
CA GLN A 47 -0.30 -14.70 0.71
C GLN A 47 -0.23 -14.04 2.09
N THR A 48 -1.24 -14.25 2.92
CA THR A 48 -1.21 -13.86 4.34
C THR A 48 -0.20 -14.70 5.11
N ASP A 49 0.22 -14.24 6.28
CA ASP A 49 1.07 -15.01 7.20
C ASP A 49 0.44 -16.34 7.66
N THR A 50 -0.89 -16.46 7.61
CA THR A 50 -1.65 -17.70 7.85
C THR A 50 -1.75 -18.61 6.62
N GLY A 51 -1.17 -18.23 5.48
CA GLY A 51 -1.13 -19.03 4.27
C GLY A 51 -2.35 -18.88 3.35
N THR A 52 -3.24 -17.92 3.59
CA THR A 52 -4.41 -17.67 2.74
C THR A 52 -4.03 -16.74 1.60
N TRP A 53 -4.42 -17.07 0.37
CA TRP A 53 -4.22 -16.18 -0.77
C TRP A 53 -5.26 -15.04 -0.76
N VAL A 54 -4.77 -13.82 -0.96
CA VAL A 54 -5.56 -12.63 -1.23
C VAL A 54 -5.26 -12.21 -2.66
N ARG A 55 -6.31 -12.10 -3.49
CA ARG A 55 -6.24 -11.69 -4.89
C ARG A 55 -7.28 -10.60 -5.11
N LEU A 56 -6.85 -9.34 -5.14
CA LEU A 56 -7.80 -8.24 -5.16
C LEU A 56 -8.64 -8.20 -6.45
N HIS A 57 -8.15 -8.75 -7.58
CA HIS A 57 -8.91 -8.88 -8.83
C HIS A 57 -10.10 -9.83 -8.77
N ASP A 58 -10.11 -10.75 -7.81
CA ASP A 58 -11.22 -11.66 -7.53
C ASP A 58 -12.17 -11.08 -6.46
N MET A 59 -11.94 -9.84 -6.02
CA MET A 59 -12.66 -9.18 -4.94
C MET A 59 -13.34 -7.90 -5.42
N GLN A 60 -14.40 -7.53 -4.71
CA GLN A 60 -15.08 -6.26 -4.86
C GLN A 60 -14.53 -5.25 -3.85
N PHE A 61 -14.23 -4.02 -4.28
CA PHE A 61 -13.95 -2.92 -3.37
C PHE A 61 -15.24 -2.49 -2.66
N VAL A 62 -15.18 -2.42 -1.32
CA VAL A 62 -16.34 -2.03 -0.50
C VAL A 62 -16.29 -0.55 -0.14
N GLY A 63 -15.09 0.03 -0.17
CA GLY A 63 -14.84 1.42 0.21
C GLY A 63 -13.71 1.55 1.23
N PHE A 64 -13.55 2.77 1.74
CA PHE A 64 -12.46 3.11 2.65
C PHE A 64 -12.90 4.04 3.79
N ASP A 65 -12.13 4.01 4.87
CA ASP A 65 -12.20 4.97 5.98
C ASP A 65 -10.88 5.72 6.07
N TYR A 66 -10.91 7.06 6.02
CA TYR A 66 -9.72 7.90 6.19
C TYR A 66 -9.85 8.78 7.43
N ARG A 67 -8.92 8.62 8.37
CA ARG A 67 -8.87 9.39 9.62
C ARG A 67 -7.67 10.32 9.62
N VAL A 68 -7.93 11.63 9.66
CA VAL A 68 -6.87 12.65 9.60
C VAL A 68 -6.10 12.80 10.93
N GLN A 69 -6.78 12.73 12.07
CA GLN A 69 -6.16 12.96 13.39
C GLN A 69 -5.15 11.89 13.79
N THR A 70 -5.40 10.65 13.37
CA THR A 70 -4.45 9.54 13.46
C THR A 70 -4.34 9.01 12.04
N PRO A 71 -3.44 9.56 11.20
CA PRO A 71 -3.43 9.36 9.75
C PRO A 71 -3.49 7.88 9.38
N THR A 72 -4.69 7.40 9.12
CA THR A 72 -5.00 5.98 8.93
C THR A 72 -5.96 5.88 7.77
N LEU A 73 -5.58 5.09 6.78
CA LEU A 73 -6.45 4.73 5.67
C LEU A 73 -6.74 3.23 5.78
N THR A 74 -8.03 2.87 5.82
CA THR A 74 -8.45 1.47 5.85
C THR A 74 -9.23 1.16 4.60
N LEU A 75 -8.72 0.27 3.75
CA LEU A 75 -9.39 -0.23 2.56
C LEU A 75 -10.05 -1.57 2.88
N ARG A 76 -11.24 -1.82 2.32
CA ARG A 76 -11.95 -3.10 2.47
C ARG A 76 -12.30 -3.69 1.12
N PHE A 77 -12.03 -4.98 0.98
CA PHE A 77 -12.33 -5.77 -0.20
C PHE A 77 -13.08 -7.01 0.23
N VAL A 78 -14.04 -7.48 -0.55
CA VAL A 78 -14.83 -8.68 -0.24
C VAL A 78 -14.84 -9.65 -1.41
N TYR A 79 -14.63 -10.93 -1.13
CA TYR A 79 -15.03 -11.98 -2.03
C TYR A 79 -16.56 -12.08 -2.02
N ASN A 80 -17.20 -11.56 -3.07
CA ASN A 80 -18.67 -11.60 -3.22
C ASN A 80 -19.15 -12.83 -3.99
N ASP A 81 -18.28 -13.48 -4.77
CA ASP A 81 -18.55 -14.70 -5.52
C ASP A 81 -17.87 -15.93 -4.87
N PRO A 82 -18.65 -16.92 -4.40
CA PRO A 82 -18.13 -18.17 -3.85
C PRO A 82 -17.25 -18.99 -4.81
N GLU A 83 -17.41 -18.85 -6.12
CA GLU A 83 -16.58 -19.55 -7.13
C GLU A 83 -15.14 -19.04 -7.12
N TRP A 84 -14.96 -17.74 -6.90
CA TRP A 84 -13.65 -17.08 -6.83
C TRP A 84 -13.08 -17.02 -5.41
N THR A 85 -13.88 -17.33 -4.39
CA THR A 85 -13.44 -17.32 -2.98
C THR A 85 -12.52 -18.51 -2.66
N PRO A 86 -11.23 -18.28 -2.32
CA PRO A 86 -10.33 -19.35 -1.93
C PRO A 86 -10.86 -20.13 -0.71
N PRO A 87 -10.66 -21.45 -0.62
CA PRO A 87 -11.14 -22.24 0.52
C PRO A 87 -10.74 -21.68 1.89
N GLY A 88 -9.52 -21.14 2.00
CA GLY A 88 -9.00 -20.52 3.22
C GLY A 88 -9.66 -19.18 3.59
N ALA A 89 -10.29 -18.49 2.64
CA ALA A 89 -10.94 -17.20 2.85
C ALA A 89 -12.46 -17.32 3.11
N ARG A 90 -13.07 -18.50 2.94
CA ARG A 90 -14.55 -18.66 3.04
C ARG A 90 -15.15 -18.22 4.38
N ALA A 91 -14.43 -18.44 5.49
CA ALA A 91 -14.88 -18.02 6.81
C ALA A 91 -14.61 -16.53 7.11
N THR A 92 -13.69 -15.92 6.36
CA THR A 92 -13.24 -14.53 6.51
C THR A 92 -13.05 -13.89 5.12
N PRO A 93 -14.14 -13.68 4.36
CA PRO A 93 -14.05 -13.30 2.95
C PRO A 93 -13.68 -11.83 2.74
N VAL A 94 -13.55 -11.05 3.81
CA VAL A 94 -13.23 -9.63 3.76
C VAL A 94 -11.74 -9.43 4.03
N ALA A 95 -11.00 -8.88 3.06
CA ALA A 95 -9.63 -8.42 3.28
C ALA A 95 -9.65 -6.96 3.72
N VAL A 96 -8.99 -6.69 4.85
CA VAL A 96 -8.83 -5.34 5.38
C VAL A 96 -7.36 -4.94 5.29
N LEU A 97 -7.09 -3.90 4.49
CA LEU A 97 -5.75 -3.34 4.32
C LEU A 97 -5.71 -2.01 5.08
N LYS A 98 -5.00 -2.01 6.21
CA LYS A 98 -4.89 -0.86 7.10
C LYS A 98 -3.52 -0.20 6.98
N PHE A 99 -3.52 1.00 6.44
CA PHE A 99 -2.33 1.83 6.28
C PHE A 99 -2.21 2.82 7.44
N ARG A 100 -1.00 2.97 7.98
CA ARG A 100 -0.69 3.98 9.02
C ARG A 100 0.23 5.06 8.49
N ASP A 101 0.17 6.21 9.15
CA ASP A 101 0.76 7.48 8.72
C ASP A 101 0.39 7.80 7.27
N ALA A 102 -0.87 7.53 6.93
CA ALA A 102 -1.38 7.61 5.58
C ALA A 102 -1.67 9.07 5.18
N LEU A 103 -1.10 9.50 4.07
CA LEU A 103 -1.37 10.80 3.46
C LEU A 103 -1.98 10.58 2.08
N VAL A 104 -3.25 10.94 1.92
CA VAL A 104 -3.97 10.90 0.65
C VAL A 104 -3.61 12.15 -0.15
N HIS A 105 -3.11 11.95 -1.37
CA HIS A 105 -2.66 13.03 -2.26
C HIS A 105 -3.72 13.37 -3.30
N ALA A 106 -4.40 12.35 -3.83
CA ALA A 106 -5.49 12.50 -4.77
C ALA A 106 -6.54 11.41 -4.53
N TRP A 107 -7.79 11.80 -4.75
CA TRP A 107 -8.95 10.93 -4.73
C TRP A 107 -9.89 11.41 -5.82
N GLU A 108 -10.22 10.50 -6.74
CA GLU A 108 -11.13 10.73 -7.85
C GLU A 108 -12.16 9.60 -7.87
N ASP A 109 -13.44 9.97 -7.92
CA ASP A 109 -14.52 9.04 -8.23
C ASP A 109 -14.97 9.31 -9.67
N ASP A 110 -15.20 8.26 -10.45
CA ASP A 110 -15.75 8.37 -11.80
C ASP A 110 -17.26 8.58 -11.71
N ASP A 111 -17.70 9.78 -12.06
CA ASP A 111 -19.09 10.19 -12.06
C ASP A 111 -19.85 9.70 -13.32
N ASP A 112 -19.14 9.28 -14.39
CA ASP A 112 -19.74 8.84 -15.67
C ASP A 112 -19.74 7.32 -15.82
N LEU A 113 -20.43 6.64 -14.90
CA LEU A 113 -20.65 5.19 -14.97
C LEU A 113 -21.86 4.83 -15.83
N LEU A 114 -22.27 5.69 -16.77
CA LEU A 114 -23.41 5.44 -17.65
C LEU A 114 -23.10 4.28 -18.60
N GLY A 115 -23.85 3.18 -18.44
CA GLY A 115 -23.66 1.96 -19.21
C GLY A 115 -22.72 0.94 -18.57
N THR A 116 -21.99 1.31 -17.51
CA THR A 116 -21.20 0.36 -16.71
C THR A 116 -22.14 -0.46 -15.82
N PRO A 117 -22.17 -1.80 -15.96
CA PRO A 117 -22.99 -2.68 -15.12
C PRO A 117 -22.66 -2.50 -13.63
N ILE A 118 -23.66 -2.50 -12.76
CA ILE A 118 -23.49 -2.19 -11.33
C ILE A 118 -22.54 -3.18 -10.65
N ASP A 119 -22.60 -4.44 -11.05
CA ASP A 119 -21.81 -5.56 -10.54
C ASP A 119 -20.30 -5.43 -10.81
N VAL A 120 -19.88 -4.62 -11.79
CA VAL A 120 -18.45 -4.42 -12.11
C VAL A 120 -17.89 -3.07 -11.68
N ARG A 121 -18.73 -2.14 -11.22
CA ARG A 121 -18.30 -0.77 -10.83
C ARG A 121 -17.28 -0.74 -9.71
N GLU A 122 -17.31 -1.75 -8.86
CA GLU A 122 -16.42 -1.87 -7.70
C GLU A 122 -15.30 -2.90 -7.94
N GLN A 123 -15.12 -3.37 -9.17
CA GLN A 123 -14.07 -4.32 -9.51
C GLN A 123 -12.70 -3.65 -9.35
N VAL A 124 -11.77 -4.35 -8.70
CA VAL A 124 -10.41 -3.84 -8.49
C VAL A 124 -9.57 -4.08 -9.75
N GLY A 125 -9.09 -2.99 -10.33
CA GLY A 125 -8.16 -2.99 -11.45
C GLY A 125 -6.73 -3.27 -10.99
N ASP A 126 -6.24 -2.49 -10.01
CA ASP A 126 -4.89 -2.63 -9.47
C ASP A 126 -4.76 -2.03 -8.05
N LEU A 127 -3.74 -2.46 -7.33
CA LEU A 127 -3.19 -1.77 -6.16
C LEU A 127 -1.67 -1.76 -6.27
N GLU A 128 -1.13 -0.72 -6.92
CA GLU A 128 0.30 -0.56 -7.11
C GLU A 128 1.00 -0.18 -5.80
N TYR A 129 2.27 -0.59 -5.67
CA TYR A 129 3.18 -0.10 -4.64
C TYR A 129 4.54 0.26 -5.23
N ARG A 130 4.96 1.51 -5.03
CA ARG A 130 6.28 2.01 -5.45
C ARG A 130 7.18 2.19 -4.25
N SER A 131 8.08 1.23 -4.05
CA SER A 131 8.98 1.17 -2.89
C SER A 131 9.97 2.33 -2.79
N SER A 132 10.30 2.99 -3.91
CA SER A 132 11.21 4.15 -3.91
C SER A 132 10.58 5.40 -3.31
N THR A 133 9.25 5.52 -3.34
CA THR A 133 8.50 6.70 -2.88
C THR A 133 7.53 6.41 -1.74
N ASN A 134 7.34 5.13 -1.39
CA ASN A 134 6.27 4.63 -0.52
C ASN A 134 4.86 5.05 -0.99
N GLU A 135 4.68 5.14 -2.30
CA GLU A 135 3.40 5.49 -2.91
C GLU A 135 2.58 4.25 -3.23
N PHE A 136 1.27 4.42 -3.05
CA PHE A 136 0.26 3.44 -3.38
C PHE A 136 -0.76 4.08 -4.31
N LEU A 137 -1.20 3.32 -5.30
CA LEU A 137 -2.26 3.72 -6.22
C LEU A 137 -3.28 2.59 -6.27
N LEU A 138 -4.47 2.84 -5.71
CA LEU A 138 -5.63 1.98 -5.91
C LEU A 138 -6.35 2.45 -7.17
N GLU A 139 -6.59 1.52 -8.09
CA GLU A 139 -7.47 1.72 -9.23
C GLU A 139 -8.58 0.67 -9.19
N THR A 140 -9.81 1.16 -9.19
CA THR A 140 -11.03 0.38 -9.41
C THR A 140 -11.76 0.97 -10.61
N VAL A 141 -12.85 0.35 -11.04
CA VAL A 141 -13.67 0.91 -12.13
C VAL A 141 -14.27 2.27 -11.77
N SER A 142 -14.65 2.51 -10.51
CA SER A 142 -15.32 3.74 -10.06
C SER A 142 -14.43 4.70 -9.27
N THR A 143 -13.31 4.23 -8.72
CA THR A 143 -12.51 4.99 -7.74
C THR A 143 -11.03 4.89 -8.05
N ARG A 144 -10.33 6.02 -8.00
CA ARG A 144 -8.86 6.11 -7.97
C ARG A 144 -8.40 6.80 -6.69
N LEU A 145 -7.44 6.19 -6.01
CA LEU A 145 -6.89 6.73 -4.76
C LEU A 145 -5.35 6.67 -4.79
N HIS A 146 -4.72 7.83 -4.67
CA HIS A 146 -3.25 7.96 -4.59
C HIS A 146 -2.84 8.46 -3.22
N PHE A 147 -1.96 7.71 -2.55
CA PHE A 147 -1.55 8.01 -1.20
C PHE A 147 -0.14 7.50 -0.88
N THR A 148 0.40 7.93 0.26
CA THR A 148 1.60 7.32 0.85
C THR A 148 1.31 6.79 2.25
N ALA A 149 2.08 5.82 2.72
CA ALA A 149 1.96 5.28 4.06
C ALA A 149 3.34 4.85 4.62
N SER A 150 3.44 4.70 5.94
CA SER A 150 4.63 4.16 6.61
C SER A 150 4.55 2.66 6.86
N SER A 151 3.33 2.12 6.95
CA SER A 151 3.10 0.69 7.15
C SER A 151 1.77 0.24 6.58
N LEU A 152 1.70 -1.03 6.19
CA LEU A 152 0.50 -1.77 5.82
C LEU A 152 0.33 -2.98 6.75
N ALA A 153 -0.79 -3.04 7.45
CA ALA A 153 -1.24 -4.24 8.15
C ALA A 153 -2.42 -4.87 7.40
N VAL A 154 -2.36 -6.18 7.18
CA VAL A 154 -3.43 -6.96 6.56
C VAL A 154 -4.03 -7.91 7.58
N HIS A 155 -5.35 -8.02 7.57
CA HIS A 155 -6.06 -9.10 8.24
C HIS A 155 -7.34 -9.45 7.48
N LEU A 156 -7.85 -10.66 7.73
CA LEU A 156 -9.09 -11.15 7.15
C LEU A 156 -10.21 -11.12 8.20
N GLU A 157 -11.39 -10.66 7.82
CA GLU A 157 -12.57 -10.55 8.69
C GLU A 157 -13.75 -11.37 8.12
N PRO A 158 -14.64 -11.90 8.97
CA PRO A 158 -15.94 -12.42 8.52
C PRO A 158 -16.73 -11.33 7.79
N SER A 159 -17.61 -11.73 6.86
CA SER A 159 -18.61 -10.80 6.34
C SER A 159 -19.54 -10.39 7.50
N PHE A 160 -19.95 -9.11 7.51
CA PHE A 160 -21.03 -8.70 8.41
C PHE A 160 -22.29 -9.54 8.06
N PRO A 161 -23.07 -10.00 9.06
CA PRO A 161 -24.40 -10.51 8.76
C PRO A 161 -25.18 -9.38 8.07
N GLN A 162 -25.64 -9.64 6.84
CA GLN A 162 -26.57 -8.76 6.14
C GLN A 162 -27.94 -8.77 6.81
#